data_AF-A0A8T6V078-F1
#
_entry.id   AF-A0A8T6V078-F1
#
_cell.length_a   1.000
_cell.length_b   1.000
_cell.length_c   1.000
_cell.angle_alpha   90.00
_cell.angle_beta   90.00
_cell.angle_gamma   90.00
#
_symmetry.space_group_name_H-M   'P 1'
#
loop_
_entity.id
_entity.type
_entity.pdbx_description
1 polymer ?
#
loop_
_entity_poly.entity_id
_entity_poly.type
_entity_poly.pdbx_seq_one_letter_code
_entity_poly.pdbx_strand_id
1 'polypeptide(L)'
;MIEINSTDHTAEDTAKLIANAVNFATLDIESLRYPSERKAEIEEHLYNEIIGVSETFNPKQQQNETRIMSAYEGKLDVVFDTKAVFEKVMSSVDTKAMKMKYPAFKKSVINLGDNFYLLNEIEYQEAIEFGNKNRIEGYIDNKRGLIEVKFKNNKNERDRKILIYKLEKAIVKFPYLNNEQIVTLYDSEKISDKDFFINQNFYSIIEEIEMLDEKNRFINEILDEMTYKDKLKFINDNINKKWQEREKTAISQ
;
A
#
# COMPACT_ATOMS: atom_id res chain seq x y z
N MET A 1 18.79 56.36 -18.19
CA MET A 1 18.62 57.51 -19.12
C MET A 1 19.92 57.65 -19.89
N ILE A 2 19.88 57.45 -21.20
CA ILE A 2 21.00 57.73 -22.10
C ILE A 2 20.56 58.94 -22.91
N GLU A 3 21.19 60.08 -22.69
CA GLU A 3 20.98 61.27 -23.52
C GLU A 3 21.81 61.13 -24.79
N ILE A 4 21.16 61.21 -25.95
CA ILE A 4 21.81 61.19 -27.26
C ILE A 4 21.83 62.62 -27.78
N ASN A 5 23.01 63.24 -27.80
CA ASN A 5 23.23 64.53 -28.43
C ASN A 5 23.04 64.41 -29.95
N SER A 6 22.04 65.13 -30.48
CA SER A 6 21.68 65.12 -31.90
C SER A 6 22.56 66.10 -32.68
N THR A 7 23.72 65.64 -33.13
CA THR A 7 24.50 66.34 -34.16
C THR A 7 25.07 65.30 -35.13
N ASP A 8 24.56 65.35 -36.37
CA ASP A 8 25.00 64.67 -37.58
C ASP A 8 24.90 63.13 -37.64
N HIS A 9 23.67 62.61 -37.51
CA HIS A 9 23.34 61.29 -38.02
C HIS A 9 22.24 61.39 -39.07
N THR A 10 22.52 60.87 -40.28
CA THR A 10 21.53 60.85 -41.35
C THR A 10 20.38 59.89 -40.99
N ALA A 11 19.19 60.08 -41.58
CA ALA A 11 18.02 59.21 -41.32
C ALA A 11 18.30 57.72 -41.60
N GLU A 12 19.31 57.43 -42.41
CA GLU A 12 19.76 56.07 -42.71
C GLU A 12 20.61 55.46 -41.58
N ASP A 13 21.39 56.27 -40.86
CA ASP A 13 22.21 55.83 -39.74
C ASP A 13 21.37 55.56 -38.49
N THR A 14 20.35 56.38 -38.25
CA THR A 14 19.36 56.14 -37.18
C THR A 14 18.50 54.91 -37.48
N ALA A 15 18.15 54.68 -38.76
CA ALA A 15 17.46 53.46 -39.17
C ALA A 15 18.34 52.21 -38.99
N LYS A 16 19.64 52.28 -39.30
CA LYS A 16 20.59 51.16 -39.06
C LYS A 16 20.80 50.87 -37.56
N LEU A 17 20.86 51.90 -36.72
CA LEU A 17 20.94 51.75 -35.26
C LEU A 17 19.67 51.12 -34.66
N ILE A 18 18.49 51.54 -35.12
CA ILE A 18 17.20 50.95 -34.70
C ILE A 18 17.10 49.50 -35.20
N ALA A 19 17.49 49.21 -36.44
CA ALA A 19 17.51 47.84 -36.97
C ALA A 19 18.45 46.92 -36.18
N ASN A 20 19.63 47.39 -35.80
CA ASN A 20 20.57 46.63 -34.97
C ASN A 20 20.09 46.44 -33.52
N ALA A 21 19.41 47.44 -32.94
CA ALA A 21 18.81 47.34 -31.61
C ALA A 21 17.62 46.36 -31.59
N VAL A 22 16.82 46.32 -32.65
CA VAL A 22 15.72 45.35 -32.83
C VAL A 22 16.26 43.93 -33.01
N ASN A 23 17.37 43.76 -33.75
CA ASN A 23 18.02 42.45 -33.90
C ASN A 23 18.61 41.89 -32.58
N PHE A 24 19.04 42.75 -31.65
CA PHE A 24 19.47 42.31 -30.31
C PHE A 24 18.29 41.96 -29.39
N ALA A 25 17.12 42.57 -29.60
CA ALA A 25 15.90 42.28 -28.86
C ALA A 25 15.23 40.97 -29.31
N THR A 26 15.52 40.52 -30.53
CA THR A 26 15.10 39.20 -31.05
C THR A 26 16.23 38.18 -30.89
N LEU A 27 16.72 37.99 -29.68
CA LEU A 27 17.40 36.73 -29.35
C LEU A 27 16.37 35.62 -29.58
N ASP A 28 16.63 34.78 -30.58
CA ASP A 28 15.75 33.70 -30.97
C ASP A 28 15.50 32.78 -29.77
N ILE A 29 14.27 32.69 -29.29
CA ILE A 29 13.89 31.88 -28.12
C ILE A 29 14.28 30.42 -28.36
N GLU A 30 14.27 29.98 -29.61
CA GLU A 30 14.72 28.65 -30.03
C GLU A 30 16.21 28.40 -29.76
N SER A 31 17.04 29.44 -29.85
CA SER A 31 18.49 29.35 -29.53
C SER A 31 18.77 29.23 -28.03
N LEU A 32 17.82 29.64 -27.18
CA LEU A 32 17.87 29.47 -25.71
C LEU A 32 17.17 28.17 -25.25
N ARG A 33 16.32 27.56 -26.09
CA ARG A 33 15.78 26.21 -25.86
C ARG A 33 16.89 25.17 -25.89
N TYR A 34 17.80 25.24 -26.86
CA TYR A 34 18.85 24.24 -26.99
C TYR A 34 19.73 24.08 -25.72
N PRO A 35 20.27 25.13 -25.08
CA PRO A 35 21.02 24.99 -23.83
C PRO A 35 20.18 24.48 -22.64
N SER A 36 18.90 24.84 -22.57
CA SER A 36 18.02 24.46 -21.46
C SER A 36 17.51 23.03 -21.57
N GLU A 37 17.12 22.60 -22.78
CA GLU A 37 16.80 21.21 -23.11
C GLU A 37 18.04 20.31 -22.96
N ARG A 38 19.22 20.77 -23.43
CA ARG A 38 20.47 20.02 -23.28
C ARG A 38 20.89 19.86 -21.82
N LYS A 39 20.66 20.88 -20.99
CA LYS A 39 20.92 20.80 -19.56
C LYS A 39 19.99 19.76 -18.90
N ALA A 40 18.71 19.75 -19.26
CA ALA A 40 17.76 18.76 -18.77
C ALA A 40 18.14 17.34 -19.21
N GLU A 41 18.54 17.14 -20.47
CA GLU A 41 19.02 15.86 -20.98
C GLU A 41 20.29 15.38 -20.25
N ILE A 42 21.24 16.27 -19.97
CA ILE A 42 22.49 15.91 -19.26
C ILE A 42 22.20 15.59 -17.79
N GLU A 43 21.31 16.34 -17.13
CA GLU A 43 20.88 16.03 -15.76
C GLU A 43 20.17 14.67 -15.69
N GLU A 44 19.29 14.38 -16.66
CA GLU A 44 18.61 13.09 -16.78
C GLU A 44 19.61 11.95 -17.08
N HIS A 45 20.56 12.17 -17.99
CA HIS A 45 21.59 11.18 -18.31
C HIS A 45 22.50 10.89 -17.11
N LEU A 46 22.94 11.92 -16.38
CA LEU A 46 23.78 11.75 -15.19
C LEU A 46 23.02 11.04 -14.08
N TYR A 47 21.74 11.35 -13.89
CA TYR A 47 20.86 10.70 -12.93
C TYR A 47 20.67 9.21 -13.28
N ASN A 48 20.38 8.90 -14.54
CA ASN A 48 20.20 7.53 -15.03
C ASN A 48 21.50 6.72 -15.00
N GLU A 49 22.66 7.36 -15.19
CA GLU A 49 23.98 6.71 -15.12
C GLU A 49 24.42 6.41 -13.68
N ILE A 50 24.05 7.25 -12.72
CA ILE A 50 24.34 7.03 -11.28
C ILE A 50 23.40 5.96 -10.69
N ILE A 51 22.13 5.91 -11.12
CA ILE A 51 21.09 5.07 -10.50
C ILE A 51 20.78 3.82 -11.34
N GLY A 52 21.23 3.75 -12.59
CA GLY A 52 21.15 2.57 -13.45
C GLY A 52 19.74 2.21 -13.93
N VAL A 53 18.87 3.21 -14.14
CA VAL A 53 17.47 2.99 -14.57
C VAL A 53 17.28 3.52 -15.98
N SER A 54 16.97 2.62 -16.92
CA SER A 54 16.56 2.97 -18.28
C SER A 54 15.04 3.09 -18.37
N GLU A 55 14.61 4.14 -19.07
CA GLU A 55 13.28 4.42 -19.62
C GLU A 55 12.30 5.27 -18.80
N THR A 56 11.74 6.25 -19.51
CA THR A 56 10.81 7.32 -19.13
C THR A 56 9.70 6.88 -18.17
N PHE A 57 9.88 7.20 -16.89
CA PHE A 57 8.94 6.97 -15.78
C PHE A 57 8.50 8.31 -15.18
N ASN A 58 7.22 8.45 -14.83
CA ASN A 58 6.63 9.69 -14.30
C ASN A 58 7.27 10.09 -12.94
N PRO A 59 8.20 11.06 -12.91
CA PRO A 59 9.16 11.21 -11.80
C PRO A 59 8.54 11.86 -10.55
N LYS A 60 7.42 12.58 -10.68
CA LYS A 60 6.83 13.35 -9.55
C LYS A 60 6.10 12.47 -8.54
N GLN A 61 5.49 11.37 -8.96
CA GLN A 61 4.79 10.44 -8.05
C GLN A 61 5.80 9.55 -7.31
N GLN A 62 6.76 8.96 -8.02
CA GLN A 62 7.81 8.16 -7.41
C GLN A 62 8.69 8.98 -6.45
N GLN A 63 9.08 10.22 -6.77
CA GLN A 63 9.87 11.04 -5.84
C GLN A 63 9.11 11.35 -4.54
N ASN A 64 7.80 11.52 -4.59
CA ASN A 64 6.98 11.70 -3.38
C ASN A 64 6.83 10.39 -2.62
N GLU A 65 6.59 9.27 -3.32
CA GLU A 65 6.48 7.94 -2.71
C GLU A 65 7.78 7.49 -2.05
N THR A 66 8.93 7.64 -2.70
CA THR A 66 10.25 7.33 -2.13
C THR A 66 10.53 8.19 -0.90
N ARG A 67 10.19 9.49 -0.92
CA ARG A 67 10.36 10.35 0.26
C ARG A 67 9.46 9.95 1.42
N ILE A 68 8.22 9.61 1.13
CA ILE A 68 7.24 9.17 2.13
C ILE A 68 7.70 7.82 2.72
N MET A 69 8.14 6.87 1.89
CA MET A 69 8.68 5.58 2.34
C MET A 69 9.97 5.71 3.15
N SER A 70 10.94 6.53 2.72
CA SER A 70 12.16 6.77 3.50
C SER A 70 11.85 7.48 4.83
N ALA A 71 10.84 8.36 4.88
CA ALA A 71 10.39 8.95 6.14
C ALA A 71 9.69 7.92 7.04
N TYR A 72 9.04 6.89 6.48
CA TYR A 72 8.47 5.78 7.25
C TYR A 72 9.52 4.84 7.79
N GLU A 73 10.51 4.47 6.98
CA GLU A 73 11.66 3.65 7.41
C GLU A 73 12.37 4.32 8.60
N GLY A 74 12.67 5.62 8.50
CA GLY A 74 13.27 6.35 9.61
C GLY A 74 12.40 6.39 10.88
N LYS A 75 11.07 6.47 10.76
CA LYS A 75 10.17 6.39 11.92
C LYS A 75 10.15 4.98 12.52
N LEU A 76 10.18 3.95 11.69
CA LEU A 76 10.19 2.55 12.11
C LEU A 76 11.47 2.22 12.89
N ASP A 77 12.63 2.70 12.40
CA ASP A 77 13.92 2.53 13.06
C ASP A 77 13.92 3.16 14.46
N VAL A 78 13.42 4.40 14.58
CA VAL A 78 13.27 5.07 15.88
C VAL A 78 12.37 4.27 16.83
N VAL A 79 11.31 3.66 16.31
CA VAL A 79 10.40 2.83 17.10
C VAL A 79 11.07 1.52 17.53
N PHE A 80 11.83 0.86 16.65
CA PHE A 80 12.58 -0.35 16.99
C PHE A 80 13.68 -0.10 18.02
N ASP A 81 14.41 1.01 17.89
CA ASP A 81 15.41 1.42 18.87
C ASP A 81 14.76 1.66 20.24
N THR A 82 13.64 2.37 20.25
CA THR A 82 12.87 2.62 21.47
C THR A 82 12.37 1.31 22.07
N LYS A 83 11.80 0.41 21.26
CA LYS A 83 11.35 -0.93 21.66
C LYS A 83 12.46 -1.71 22.34
N ALA A 84 13.65 -1.79 21.75
CA ALA A 84 14.77 -2.54 22.29
C ALA A 84 15.19 -2.04 23.68
N VAL A 85 15.13 -0.72 23.91
CA VAL A 85 15.38 -0.12 25.23
C VAL A 85 14.31 -0.57 26.23
N PHE A 86 13.03 -0.47 25.87
CA PHE A 86 11.92 -0.90 26.73
C PHE A 86 12.00 -2.40 27.08
N GLU A 87 12.21 -3.27 26.10
CA GLU A 87 12.36 -4.71 26.31
C GLU A 87 13.48 -5.05 27.29
N LYS A 88 14.62 -4.36 27.17
CA LYS A 88 15.75 -4.54 28.07
C LYS A 88 15.43 -4.06 29.49
N VAL A 89 14.77 -2.91 29.63
CA VAL A 89 14.36 -2.36 30.94
C VAL A 89 13.35 -3.29 31.60
N MET A 90 12.28 -3.67 30.91
CA MET A 90 11.25 -4.55 31.45
C MET A 90 11.83 -5.92 31.80
N SER A 91 12.66 -6.51 30.94
CA SER A 91 13.34 -7.79 31.22
C SER A 91 14.22 -7.70 32.46
N SER A 92 14.91 -6.56 32.66
CA SER A 92 15.75 -6.33 33.84
C SER A 92 14.92 -6.23 35.12
N VAL A 93 13.82 -5.47 35.08
CA VAL A 93 12.88 -5.31 36.21
C VAL A 93 12.27 -6.65 36.58
N ASP A 94 11.73 -7.39 35.61
CA ASP A 94 11.12 -8.70 35.84
C ASP A 94 12.14 -9.72 36.35
N THR A 95 13.36 -9.71 35.79
CA THR A 95 14.42 -10.60 36.27
C THR A 95 14.77 -10.32 37.72
N LYS A 96 14.87 -9.05 38.12
CA LYS A 96 15.14 -8.67 39.51
C LYS A 96 13.99 -9.08 40.43
N ALA A 97 12.76 -8.78 40.04
CA ALA A 97 11.57 -9.16 40.81
C ALA A 97 11.46 -10.68 40.99
N MET A 98 11.70 -11.46 39.92
CA MET A 98 11.67 -12.91 39.98
C MET A 98 12.84 -13.49 40.78
N LYS A 99 14.04 -12.92 40.73
CA LYS A 99 15.16 -13.35 41.57
C LYS A 99 14.91 -13.10 43.06
N MET A 100 14.22 -12.02 43.41
CA MET A 100 13.81 -11.76 44.80
C MET A 100 12.84 -12.82 45.31
N LYS A 101 11.92 -13.30 44.45
CA LYS A 101 10.92 -14.32 44.82
C LYS A 101 11.46 -15.76 44.71
N TYR A 102 12.34 -16.00 43.74
CA TYR A 102 12.88 -17.31 43.39
C TYR A 102 14.39 -17.19 43.12
N PRO A 103 15.25 -17.48 44.12
CA PRO A 103 16.70 -17.32 44.00
C PRO A 103 17.36 -18.12 42.85
N ALA A 104 16.74 -19.22 42.42
CA ALA A 104 17.20 -20.04 41.29
C ALA A 104 16.82 -19.47 39.91
N PHE A 105 16.02 -18.40 39.84
CA PHE A 105 15.57 -17.82 38.58
C PHE A 105 16.72 -17.11 37.85
N LYS A 106 16.93 -17.43 36.57
CA LYS A 106 18.08 -16.93 35.81
C LYS A 106 17.82 -15.56 35.18
N LYS A 107 16.82 -15.46 34.30
CA LYS A 107 16.53 -14.28 33.47
C LYS A 107 15.14 -14.39 32.84
N SER A 108 14.44 -13.27 32.72
CA SER A 108 13.28 -13.08 31.84
C SER A 108 13.71 -12.38 30.54
N VAL A 109 13.03 -12.70 29.45
CA VAL A 109 13.18 -12.04 28.16
C VAL A 109 11.79 -11.61 27.72
N ILE A 110 11.62 -10.32 27.49
CA ILE A 110 10.38 -9.72 26.99
C ILE A 110 10.58 -9.35 25.52
N ASN A 111 9.61 -9.71 24.68
CA ASN A 111 9.52 -9.30 23.29
C ASN A 111 8.16 -8.62 23.07
N LEU A 112 8.18 -7.36 22.65
CA LEU A 112 7.00 -6.52 22.37
C LEU A 112 6.47 -6.68 20.93
N GLY A 113 7.11 -7.51 20.10
CA GLY A 113 6.72 -7.79 18.72
C GLY A 113 7.20 -6.76 17.71
N ASP A 114 7.02 -7.05 16.43
CA ASP A 114 7.59 -6.27 15.32
C ASP A 114 6.54 -5.51 14.49
N ASN A 115 5.25 -5.68 14.80
CA ASN A 115 4.17 -5.07 14.03
C ASN A 115 3.85 -3.68 14.60
N PHE A 116 4.47 -2.64 14.04
CA PHE A 116 4.17 -1.25 14.36
C PHE A 116 3.30 -0.62 13.26
N TYR A 117 2.09 -0.21 13.63
CA TYR A 117 1.16 0.44 12.71
C TYR A 117 1.33 1.95 12.79
N LEU A 118 2.17 2.50 11.91
CA LEU A 118 2.53 3.93 11.90
C LEU A 118 1.55 4.80 11.10
N LEU A 119 0.73 4.18 10.25
CA LEU A 119 -0.26 4.88 9.42
C LEU A 119 -1.59 5.05 10.16
N ASN A 120 -2.29 6.13 9.86
CA ASN A 120 -3.67 6.34 10.24
C ASN A 120 -4.65 5.59 9.30
N GLU A 121 -5.94 5.56 9.64
CA GLU A 121 -6.95 4.82 8.85
C GLU A 121 -7.03 5.31 7.39
N ILE A 122 -6.93 6.63 7.17
CA ILE A 122 -7.03 7.25 5.84
C ILE A 122 -5.79 6.91 5.01
N GLU A 123 -4.59 7.05 5.57
CA GLU A 123 -3.33 6.70 4.91
C GLU A 123 -3.29 5.22 4.49
N TYR A 124 -3.83 4.33 5.33
CA TYR A 124 -3.98 2.92 4.95
C TYR A 124 -4.96 2.71 3.80
N GLN A 125 -6.09 3.43 3.78
CA GLN A 125 -7.06 3.34 2.68
C GLN A 125 -6.44 3.83 1.37
N GLU A 126 -5.79 4.99 1.38
CA GLU A 126 -5.11 5.56 0.21
C GLU A 126 -4.03 4.61 -0.32
N ALA A 127 -3.23 4.01 0.58
CA ALA A 127 -2.23 3.02 0.22
C ALA A 127 -2.86 1.79 -0.47
N ILE A 128 -3.96 1.26 0.05
CA ILE A 128 -4.65 0.10 -0.52
C ILE A 128 -5.27 0.45 -1.88
N GLU A 129 -5.92 1.60 -2.01
CA GLU A 129 -6.50 2.07 -3.28
C GLU A 129 -5.43 2.25 -4.35
N PHE A 130 -4.30 2.85 -3.97
CA PHE A 130 -3.14 2.97 -4.83
C PHE A 130 -2.59 1.59 -5.24
N GLY A 131 -2.47 0.66 -4.29
CA GLY A 131 -2.06 -0.71 -4.53
C GLY A 131 -2.98 -1.44 -5.50
N ASN A 132 -4.30 -1.29 -5.35
CA ASN A 132 -5.30 -1.88 -6.23
C ASN A 132 -5.24 -1.30 -7.66
N LYS A 133 -5.08 0.03 -7.78
CA LYS A 133 -5.00 0.71 -9.07
C LYS A 133 -3.73 0.32 -9.85
N ASN A 134 -2.61 0.24 -9.16
CA ASN A 134 -1.29 -0.02 -9.76
C ASN A 134 -0.87 -1.49 -9.70
N ARG A 135 -1.70 -2.38 -9.13
CA ARG A 135 -1.45 -3.82 -8.96
C ARG A 135 -0.17 -4.12 -8.17
N ILE A 136 0.05 -3.39 -7.08
CA ILE A 136 1.22 -3.55 -6.21
C ILE A 136 0.80 -4.28 -4.93
N GLU A 137 1.07 -5.58 -4.86
CA GLU A 137 0.63 -6.47 -3.77
C GLU A 137 1.05 -5.99 -2.38
N GLY A 138 2.27 -5.45 -2.24
CA GLY A 138 2.78 -4.96 -0.95
C GLY A 138 1.90 -3.88 -0.32
N TYR A 139 1.29 -3.01 -1.13
CA TYR A 139 0.36 -2.00 -0.64
C TYR A 139 -1.03 -2.56 -0.33
N ILE A 140 -1.46 -3.60 -1.04
CA ILE A 140 -2.75 -4.26 -0.79
C ILE A 140 -2.71 -5.04 0.54
N ASP A 141 -1.55 -5.59 0.88
CA ASP A 141 -1.32 -6.30 2.14
C ASP A 141 -1.42 -5.40 3.39
N ASN A 142 -1.43 -4.08 3.20
CA ASN A 142 -1.75 -3.11 4.26
C ASN A 142 -3.19 -3.23 4.79
N LYS A 143 -4.08 -4.00 4.14
CA LYS A 143 -5.44 -4.28 4.63
C LYS A 143 -5.43 -4.86 6.06
N ARG A 144 -4.38 -5.60 6.45
CA ARG A 144 -4.21 -6.04 7.85
C ARG A 144 -3.96 -4.86 8.80
N GLY A 145 -3.06 -3.95 8.43
CA GLY A 145 -2.76 -2.75 9.21
C GLY A 145 -3.98 -1.85 9.38
N LEU A 146 -4.78 -1.70 8.30
CA LEU A 146 -6.06 -1.00 8.35
C LEU A 146 -7.01 -1.61 9.41
N ILE A 147 -7.19 -2.93 9.41
CA ILE A 147 -8.04 -3.63 10.37
C ILE A 147 -7.53 -3.40 11.81
N GLU A 148 -6.23 -3.48 12.03
CA GLU A 148 -5.63 -3.34 13.36
C GLU A 148 -5.77 -1.92 13.91
N VAL A 149 -5.64 -0.90 13.07
CA VAL A 149 -5.87 0.51 13.47
C VAL A 149 -7.34 0.81 13.68
N LYS A 150 -8.21 0.36 12.77
CA LYS A 150 -9.65 0.62 12.83
C LYS A 150 -10.30 -0.01 14.05
N PHE A 151 -9.93 -1.24 14.37
CA PHE A 151 -10.50 -2.01 15.49
C PHE A 151 -9.58 -2.06 16.72
N LYS A 152 -8.69 -1.07 16.89
CA LYS A 152 -7.74 -1.02 18.02
C LYS A 152 -8.39 -1.14 19.41
N ASN A 153 -9.63 -0.68 19.54
CA ASN A 153 -10.39 -0.68 20.80
C ASN A 153 -11.25 -1.93 20.98
N ASN A 154 -11.48 -2.73 19.92
CA ASN A 154 -12.34 -3.91 19.96
C ASN A 154 -11.56 -5.15 19.51
N LYS A 155 -10.92 -5.82 20.48
CA LYS A 155 -10.07 -6.99 20.22
C LYS A 155 -10.83 -8.11 19.50
N ASN A 156 -12.05 -8.42 19.92
CA ASN A 156 -12.79 -9.55 19.36
C ASN A 156 -13.15 -9.31 17.89
N GLU A 157 -13.64 -8.12 17.56
CA GLU A 157 -13.97 -7.74 16.19
C GLU A 157 -12.72 -7.65 15.30
N ARG A 158 -11.62 -7.11 15.85
CA ARG A 158 -10.33 -7.08 15.18
C ARG A 158 -9.83 -8.49 14.84
N ASP A 159 -9.81 -9.37 15.82
CA ASP A 159 -9.32 -10.75 15.67
C ASP A 159 -10.22 -11.54 14.68
N ARG A 160 -11.54 -11.31 14.73
CA ARG A 160 -12.51 -11.80 13.73
C ARG A 160 -12.14 -11.33 12.33
N LYS A 161 -11.97 -10.03 12.11
CA LYS A 161 -11.67 -9.45 10.78
C LYS A 161 -10.30 -9.90 10.25
N ILE A 162 -9.29 -10.01 11.11
CA ILE A 162 -7.97 -10.55 10.73
C ILE A 162 -8.10 -12.02 10.30
N LEU A 163 -8.87 -12.83 11.02
CA LEU A 163 -9.09 -14.22 10.65
C LEU A 163 -9.80 -14.33 9.29
N ILE A 164 -10.88 -13.58 9.09
CA ILE A 164 -11.60 -13.55 7.81
C ILE A 164 -10.67 -13.14 6.66
N TYR A 165 -9.85 -12.09 6.86
CA TYR A 165 -8.88 -11.66 5.86
C TYR A 165 -7.85 -12.75 5.51
N LYS A 166 -7.35 -13.49 6.51
CA LYS A 166 -6.44 -14.62 6.29
C LYS A 166 -7.11 -15.78 5.55
N LEU A 167 -8.37 -16.06 5.87
CA LEU A 167 -9.15 -17.09 5.20
C LEU A 167 -9.46 -16.70 3.74
N GLU A 168 -9.83 -15.44 3.51
CA GLU A 168 -10.05 -14.86 2.18
C GLU A 168 -8.81 -15.07 1.31
N LYS A 169 -7.63 -14.62 1.75
CA LYS A 169 -6.37 -14.79 1.00
C LYS A 169 -6.01 -16.25 0.71
N ALA A 170 -6.43 -17.18 1.56
CA ALA A 170 -6.09 -18.60 1.42
C ALA A 170 -7.07 -19.38 0.53
N ILE A 171 -8.33 -18.96 0.50
CA ILE A 171 -9.42 -19.70 -0.16
C ILE A 171 -9.84 -19.03 -1.47
N VAL A 172 -9.92 -17.71 -1.47
CA VAL A 172 -10.37 -16.93 -2.62
C VAL A 172 -9.20 -16.74 -3.58
N LYS A 173 -9.38 -17.16 -4.84
CA LYS A 173 -8.32 -17.11 -5.85
C LYS A 173 -7.92 -15.69 -6.27
N PHE A 174 -8.85 -14.74 -6.18
CA PHE A 174 -8.67 -13.36 -6.63
C PHE A 174 -9.09 -12.33 -5.57
N PRO A 175 -8.52 -12.39 -4.34
CA PRO A 175 -9.02 -11.63 -3.18
C PRO A 175 -8.83 -10.11 -3.28
N TYR A 176 -8.05 -9.66 -4.27
CA TYR A 176 -7.69 -8.26 -4.48
C TYR A 176 -8.40 -7.62 -5.67
N LEU A 177 -9.09 -8.42 -6.48
CA LEU A 177 -9.81 -7.89 -7.63
C LEU A 177 -11.13 -7.28 -7.17
N ASN A 178 -11.52 -6.19 -7.81
CA ASN A 178 -12.83 -5.60 -7.58
C ASN A 178 -13.93 -6.43 -8.29
N ASN A 179 -15.20 -6.20 -7.92
CA ASN A 179 -16.31 -6.96 -8.47
C ASN A 179 -16.42 -6.83 -10.00
N GLU A 180 -16.17 -5.65 -10.56
CA GLU A 180 -16.23 -5.39 -12.00
C GLU A 180 -15.17 -6.19 -12.77
N GLN A 181 -13.95 -6.27 -12.24
CA GLN A 181 -12.85 -7.06 -12.80
C GLN A 181 -13.17 -8.54 -12.76
N ILE A 182 -13.75 -9.02 -11.67
CA ILE A 182 -14.14 -10.43 -11.52
C ILE A 182 -15.26 -10.79 -12.50
N VAL A 183 -16.24 -9.91 -12.70
CA VAL A 183 -17.28 -10.09 -13.73
C VAL A 183 -16.66 -10.10 -15.12
N THR A 184 -15.75 -9.17 -15.43
CA THR A 184 -15.06 -9.16 -16.73
C THR A 184 -14.27 -10.46 -16.97
N LEU A 185 -13.63 -10.99 -15.93
CA LEU A 185 -12.91 -12.26 -16.02
C LEU A 185 -13.86 -13.45 -16.24
N TYR A 186 -15.01 -13.43 -15.60
CA TYR A 186 -16.06 -14.43 -15.77
C TYR A 186 -16.62 -14.41 -17.19
N ASP A 187 -17.00 -13.24 -17.70
CA ASP A 187 -17.54 -13.06 -19.05
C ASP A 187 -16.51 -13.45 -20.13
N SER A 188 -15.22 -13.29 -19.84
CA SER A 188 -14.13 -13.73 -20.71
C SER A 188 -13.77 -15.22 -20.59
N GLU A 189 -14.55 -16.00 -19.82
CA GLU A 189 -14.36 -17.43 -19.57
C GLU A 189 -12.99 -17.79 -18.95
N LYS A 190 -12.33 -16.83 -18.29
CA LYS A 190 -11.00 -17.04 -17.68
C LYS A 190 -11.06 -17.61 -16.26
N ILE A 191 -12.24 -17.61 -15.65
CA ILE A 191 -12.47 -18.14 -14.30
C ILE A 191 -13.67 -19.08 -14.32
N SER A 192 -13.65 -20.09 -13.45
CA SER A 192 -14.76 -21.03 -13.35
C SER A 192 -15.96 -20.41 -12.63
N ASP A 193 -17.17 -20.88 -12.91
CA ASP A 193 -18.40 -20.48 -12.20
C ASP A 193 -18.28 -20.64 -10.69
N LYS A 194 -17.57 -21.69 -10.26
CA LYS A 194 -17.29 -21.94 -8.85
C LYS A 194 -16.37 -20.87 -8.26
N ASP A 195 -15.28 -20.53 -8.95
CA ASP A 195 -14.36 -19.47 -8.49
C ASP A 195 -15.05 -18.11 -8.45
N PHE A 196 -15.90 -17.81 -9.44
CA PHE A 196 -16.72 -16.61 -9.47
C PHE A 196 -17.69 -16.56 -8.29
N PHE A 197 -18.41 -17.65 -8.04
CA PHE A 197 -19.33 -17.77 -6.90
C PHE A 197 -18.62 -17.56 -5.56
N ILE A 198 -17.46 -18.19 -5.37
CA ILE A 198 -16.68 -18.07 -4.13
C ILE A 198 -16.25 -16.61 -3.93
N ASN A 199 -15.70 -15.96 -4.96
CA ASN A 199 -15.27 -14.57 -4.87
C ASN A 199 -16.43 -13.63 -4.47
N GLN A 200 -17.60 -13.78 -5.09
CA GLN A 200 -18.74 -12.88 -4.84
C GLN A 200 -19.39 -13.12 -3.47
N ASN A 201 -19.42 -14.36 -3.00
CA ASN A 201 -20.24 -14.74 -1.84
C ASN A 201 -19.41 -15.07 -0.60
N PHE A 202 -18.08 -14.95 -0.62
CA PHE A 202 -17.23 -15.37 0.50
C PHE A 202 -17.67 -14.78 1.85
N TYR A 203 -17.84 -13.46 1.93
CA TYR A 203 -18.25 -12.80 3.17
C TYR A 203 -19.65 -13.21 3.62
N SER A 204 -20.60 -13.31 2.69
CA SER A 204 -21.97 -13.76 2.98
C SER A 204 -21.99 -15.20 3.49
N ILE A 205 -21.17 -16.10 2.94
CA ILE A 205 -21.04 -17.47 3.43
C ILE A 205 -20.49 -17.49 4.85
N ILE A 206 -19.48 -16.66 5.17
CA ILE A 206 -18.97 -16.55 6.55
C ILE A 206 -20.06 -16.06 7.50
N GLU A 207 -20.83 -15.04 7.11
CA GLU A 207 -21.94 -14.52 7.91
C GLU A 207 -23.03 -15.57 8.12
N GLU A 208 -23.39 -16.33 7.10
CA GLU A 208 -24.34 -17.44 7.22
C GLU A 208 -23.85 -18.53 8.17
N ILE A 209 -22.55 -18.87 8.15
CA ILE A 209 -21.96 -19.83 9.10
C ILE A 209 -22.12 -19.33 10.54
N GLU A 210 -21.84 -18.05 10.78
CA GLU A 210 -22.00 -17.43 12.10
C GLU A 210 -23.48 -17.39 12.53
N MET A 211 -24.39 -17.09 11.61
CA MET A 211 -25.84 -17.07 11.89
C MET A 211 -26.43 -18.45 12.17
N LEU A 212 -25.90 -19.51 11.56
CA LEU A 212 -26.37 -20.88 11.75
C LEU A 212 -25.75 -21.56 12.98
N ASP A 213 -24.77 -20.95 13.65
CA ASP A 213 -24.23 -21.46 14.90
C ASP A 213 -25.26 -21.30 16.01
N GLU A 214 -25.66 -22.41 16.63
CA GLU A 214 -26.68 -22.43 17.69
C GLU A 214 -26.34 -21.55 18.91
N LYS A 215 -25.05 -21.21 19.07
CA LYS A 215 -24.54 -20.38 20.16
C LYS A 215 -24.32 -18.92 19.74
N ASN A 216 -24.69 -18.53 18.52
CA ASN A 216 -24.49 -17.20 17.93
C ASN A 216 -23.05 -16.69 18.08
N ARG A 217 -22.07 -17.58 17.90
CA ARG A 217 -20.66 -17.26 18.04
C ARG A 217 -20.09 -16.66 16.76
N PHE A 218 -19.09 -15.81 16.91
CA PHE A 218 -18.33 -15.32 15.76
C PHE A 218 -17.36 -16.37 15.23
N ILE A 219 -16.95 -16.23 13.97
CA ILE A 219 -16.12 -17.23 13.30
C ILE A 219 -14.77 -17.46 14.00
N ASN A 220 -14.23 -16.46 14.68
CA ASN A 220 -13.01 -16.62 15.50
C ASN A 220 -13.23 -17.54 16.71
N GLU A 221 -14.42 -17.53 17.31
CA GLU A 221 -14.78 -18.37 18.45
C GLU A 221 -15.19 -19.78 18.00
N ILE A 222 -15.90 -19.90 16.87
CA ILE A 222 -16.26 -21.19 16.28
C ILE A 222 -15.00 -21.99 15.94
N LEU A 223 -13.98 -21.31 15.44
CA LEU A 223 -12.76 -21.93 14.93
C LEU A 223 -11.59 -21.90 15.92
N ASP A 224 -11.78 -21.48 17.18
CA ASP A 224 -10.66 -21.18 18.09
C ASP A 224 -9.78 -22.42 18.36
N GLU A 225 -10.43 -23.55 18.68
CA GLU A 225 -9.77 -24.81 19.02
C GLU A 225 -9.21 -25.60 17.82
N MET A 226 -9.51 -25.15 16.59
CA MET A 226 -9.10 -25.85 15.37
C MET A 226 -7.67 -25.48 14.94
N THR A 227 -6.94 -26.43 14.35
CA THR A 227 -5.67 -26.08 13.67
C THR A 227 -5.97 -25.26 12.43
N TYR A 228 -5.03 -24.41 11.97
CA TYR A 228 -5.27 -23.58 10.78
C TYR A 228 -5.66 -24.39 9.54
N LYS A 229 -5.09 -25.60 9.37
CA LYS A 229 -5.47 -26.52 8.30
C LYS A 229 -6.93 -26.97 8.41
N ASP A 230 -7.37 -27.29 9.63
CA ASP A 230 -8.75 -27.70 9.88
C ASP A 230 -9.73 -26.53 9.70
N LYS A 231 -9.32 -25.30 10.04
CA LYS A 231 -10.08 -24.08 9.75
C LYS A 231 -10.34 -23.95 8.25
N LEU A 232 -9.30 -24.08 7.42
CA LEU A 232 -9.43 -24.02 5.97
C LEU A 232 -10.33 -25.12 5.42
N LYS A 233 -10.20 -26.34 5.94
CA LYS A 233 -11.05 -27.46 5.54
C LYS A 233 -12.52 -27.19 5.88
N PHE A 234 -12.80 -26.78 7.12
CA PHE A 234 -14.15 -26.47 7.59
C PHE A 234 -14.84 -25.41 6.70
N ILE A 235 -14.12 -24.34 6.35
CA ILE A 235 -14.68 -23.27 5.50
C ILE A 235 -14.89 -23.79 4.07
N ASN A 236 -13.93 -24.51 3.49
CA ASN A 236 -14.07 -25.09 2.15
C ASN A 236 -15.24 -26.07 2.06
N ASP A 237 -15.46 -26.89 3.09
CA ASP A 237 -16.57 -27.85 3.13
C ASP A 237 -17.93 -27.11 3.12
N ASN A 238 -18.05 -26.01 3.89
CA ASN A 238 -19.25 -25.16 3.88
C ASN A 238 -19.47 -24.45 2.54
N ILE A 239 -18.40 -23.92 1.94
CA ILE A 239 -18.45 -23.32 0.60
C ILE A 239 -18.90 -24.34 -0.44
N ASN A 240 -18.35 -25.55 -0.40
CA ASN A 240 -18.72 -26.64 -1.33
C ASN A 240 -20.19 -27.05 -1.15
N LYS A 241 -20.68 -27.10 0.09
CA LYS A 241 -22.09 -27.38 0.37
C LYS A 241 -23.01 -26.33 -0.27
N LYS A 242 -22.68 -25.04 -0.08
CA LYS A 242 -23.44 -23.92 -0.67
C LYS A 242 -23.40 -23.93 -2.19
N TRP A 243 -22.25 -24.25 -2.76
CA TRP A 243 -22.10 -24.44 -4.20
C TRP A 243 -23.04 -25.54 -4.73
N GLN A 244 -23.07 -26.71 -4.08
CA GLN A 244 -23.95 -27.81 -4.46
C GLN A 244 -25.44 -27.48 -4.31
N GLU A 245 -25.81 -26.71 -3.28
CA GLU A 245 -27.19 -26.21 -3.10
C GLU A 245 -27.61 -25.32 -4.28
N ARG A 246 -26.74 -24.39 -4.70
CA ARG A 246 -26.96 -23.53 -5.87
C ARG A 246 -27.12 -24.35 -7.15
N GLU A 247 -26.24 -25.31 -7.40
CA GLU A 247 -26.31 -26.17 -8.61
C GLU A 247 -27.64 -26.91 -8.69
N LYS A 248 -28.15 -27.44 -7.56
CA LYS A 248 -29.45 -28.12 -7.52
C LYS A 248 -30.61 -27.18 -7.83
N THR A 249 -30.58 -25.94 -7.33
CA THR A 249 -31.60 -24.94 -7.63
C THR A 249 -31.58 -24.53 -9.11
N ALA A 250 -30.39 -24.41 -9.71
CA ALA A 250 -30.24 -24.05 -11.12
C ALA A 250 -30.72 -25.16 -12.08
N ILE A 251 -30.60 -26.44 -11.70
CA ILE A 251 -31.07 -27.59 -12.51
C ILE A 251 -32.60 -27.76 -12.43
N SER A 252 -33.24 -27.19 -11.40
CA SER A 252 -34.69 -27.31 -11.17
C SER A 252 -35.52 -26.18 -11.82
N GLN A 253 -34.87 -25.26 -12.54
CA GLN A 253 -35.47 -24.14 -13.29
C GLN A 253 -35.26 -24.34 -14.80
#